data_AF-A0AAW1W711-F1
#
_entry.id   AF-A0AAW1W711-F1
#
_cell.length_a   1.000
_cell.length_b   1.000
_cell.length_c   1.000
_cell.angle_alpha   90.00
_cell.angle_beta   90.00
_cell.angle_gamma   90.00
#
_symmetry.space_group_name_H-M   'P 1'
#
loop_
_entity.id
_entity.type
_entity.pdbx_description
1 polymer ?
#
loop_
_entity_poly.entity_id
_entity_poly.type
_entity_poly.pdbx_seq_one_letter_code
_entity_poly.pdbx_strand_id
1 'polypeptide(L)'
;MPPPQQPIRNNHVNLLQTPNKLPIVPDLLLTALSICFLFSSSSAKITILPKTPLFNFPSCPRRFGKLPTMSLHHHHHHRNFATPQSLSDWLKPRLRSDSLASWGVKPGTKNVHNLWLELSEGESSLADSTPPIRTVHVVTVRVIDDQNRVLVEAHQELSDGSVRSRGRPLSEKMRPGEDPISAANRAVMEELGSILNGSGIDGIVKIFPDSYKKKVEERSSASYPGLPACYELHSVDAWVEGLPEEDFYTEEEHEYADSDEARVAHEAVSVKKHFWKWVSLDSLQSLT
;
A
#
# COMPACT_ATOMS: atom_id res chain seq x y z
N MET A 1 8.73 22.02 -74.83
CA MET A 1 7.88 22.95 -74.04
C MET A 1 6.85 22.11 -73.31
N PRO A 2 6.82 22.08 -71.97
CA PRO A 2 6.51 23.19 -71.03
C PRO A 2 7.74 23.70 -70.22
N PRO A 3 7.59 24.68 -69.29
CA PRO A 3 8.64 25.63 -68.90
C PRO A 3 9.48 25.24 -67.65
N PRO A 4 10.60 25.95 -67.38
CA PRO A 4 11.49 25.71 -66.24
C PRO A 4 11.05 26.48 -65.00
N GLN A 5 11.34 25.94 -63.80
CA GLN A 5 11.30 26.71 -62.54
C GLN A 5 12.62 26.54 -61.77
N GLN A 6 13.24 27.69 -61.50
CA GLN A 6 14.39 27.94 -60.61
C GLN A 6 13.88 28.38 -59.22
N PRO A 7 14.74 28.78 -58.25
CA PRO A 7 15.75 28.00 -57.56
C PRO A 7 15.54 27.99 -56.03
N ILE A 8 16.22 27.07 -55.34
CA ILE A 8 16.31 27.01 -53.87
C ILE A 8 17.08 28.23 -53.35
N ARG A 9 16.47 29.01 -52.46
CA ARG A 9 17.12 30.12 -51.74
C ARG A 9 17.27 29.76 -50.26
N ASN A 10 18.49 29.43 -49.86
CA ASN A 10 18.94 29.53 -48.47
C ASN A 10 19.09 31.01 -48.09
N ASN A 11 18.62 31.38 -46.90
CA ASN A 11 19.07 32.56 -46.19
C ASN A 11 19.23 32.22 -44.71
N HIS A 12 20.50 32.13 -44.30
CA HIS A 12 20.94 32.33 -42.92
C HIS A 12 20.64 33.77 -42.50
N VAL A 13 20.13 33.98 -41.28
CA VAL A 13 20.46 35.17 -40.49
C VAL A 13 20.65 34.79 -39.03
N ASN A 14 21.70 35.36 -38.46
CA ASN A 14 22.34 35.09 -37.19
C ASN A 14 21.64 35.76 -35.99
N LEU A 15 22.06 35.27 -34.81
CA LEU A 15 22.31 36.00 -33.55
C LEU A 15 21.08 36.36 -32.69
N LEU A 16 21.00 35.74 -31.51
CA LEU A 16 21.24 36.43 -30.25
C LEU A 16 21.57 35.42 -29.13
N GLN A 17 22.55 35.83 -28.33
CA GLN A 17 23.23 35.12 -27.26
C GLN A 17 22.66 35.58 -25.90
N THR A 18 22.73 34.70 -24.89
CA THR A 18 22.67 34.92 -23.41
C THR A 18 21.31 35.12 -22.72
N PRO A 19 21.19 34.95 -21.37
CA PRO A 19 21.84 33.96 -20.48
C PRO A 19 20.85 33.28 -19.49
N ASN A 20 21.37 32.24 -18.82
CA ASN A 20 20.93 31.61 -17.57
C ASN A 20 20.03 32.46 -16.65
N LYS A 21 18.89 31.89 -16.24
CA LYS A 21 18.28 32.14 -14.92
C LYS A 21 17.43 30.95 -14.48
N LEU A 22 18.03 30.08 -13.68
CA LEU A 22 17.32 29.18 -12.77
C LEU A 22 16.62 30.03 -11.70
N PRO A 23 15.32 29.81 -11.41
CA PRO A 23 14.77 30.18 -10.12
C PRO A 23 15.13 29.08 -9.12
N ILE A 24 16.04 29.46 -8.22
CA ILE A 24 16.31 28.85 -6.92
C ILE A 24 14.97 28.67 -6.20
N VAL A 25 14.61 27.41 -5.89
CA VAL A 25 13.50 27.08 -5.00
C VAL A 25 14.13 26.79 -3.63
N PRO A 26 13.65 27.42 -2.54
CA PRO A 26 14.28 27.30 -1.23
C PRO A 26 14.06 25.92 -0.61
N ASP A 27 15.08 25.46 0.09
CA ASP A 27 15.04 24.38 1.07
C ASP A 27 13.80 24.50 1.96
N LEU A 28 12.92 23.50 1.88
CA LEU A 28 11.93 23.26 2.91
C LEU A 28 12.26 21.93 3.61
N LEU A 29 13.13 22.06 4.60
CA LEU A 29 13.30 21.09 5.68
C LEU A 29 11.96 20.88 6.38
N LEU A 30 11.38 19.68 6.26
CA LEU A 30 10.36 19.19 7.19
C LEU A 30 10.57 17.71 7.47
N THR A 31 11.35 17.49 8.52
CA THR A 31 11.15 16.51 9.60
C THR A 31 10.86 15.06 9.21
N ALA A 32 11.94 14.29 9.11
CA ALA A 32 11.94 12.86 9.38
C ALA A 32 11.56 12.59 10.85
N LEU A 33 10.58 11.70 11.08
CA LEU A 33 10.51 10.90 12.30
C LEU A 33 10.86 9.47 11.91
N SER A 34 12.16 9.23 11.76
CA SER A 34 12.72 7.89 11.65
C SER A 34 13.03 7.40 13.07
N ILE A 35 12.21 6.50 13.60
CA ILE A 35 12.56 5.77 14.82
C ILE A 35 13.36 4.55 14.38
N CYS A 36 14.67 4.75 14.19
CA CYS A 36 15.64 3.66 14.12
C CYS A 36 16.24 3.46 15.52
N PHE A 37 15.96 2.32 16.14
CA PHE A 37 16.72 1.85 17.29
C PHE A 37 18.12 1.43 16.80
N LEU A 38 19.13 2.23 17.08
CA LEU A 38 20.53 1.81 17.01
C LEU A 38 20.94 1.32 18.40
N PHE A 39 21.08 0.00 18.57
CA PHE A 39 21.92 -0.53 19.63
C PHE A 39 23.23 -1.01 19.03
N SER A 40 24.25 -0.18 19.21
CA SER A 40 25.65 -0.55 19.04
C SER A 40 26.05 -1.41 20.24
N SER A 41 26.46 -2.65 19.99
CA SER A 41 27.10 -3.49 20.99
C SER A 41 28.54 -3.04 21.18
N SER A 42 28.89 -2.61 22.38
CA SER A 42 30.27 -2.67 22.85
C SER A 42 30.32 -3.07 24.32
N SER A 43 31.22 -4.00 24.60
CA SER A 43 31.36 -4.73 25.84
C SER A 43 32.07 -3.89 26.92
N ALA A 44 31.56 -4.03 28.15
CA ALA A 44 32.32 -4.30 29.38
C ALA A 44 32.27 -3.27 30.54
N LYS A 45 32.00 -3.85 31.72
CA LYS A 45 32.40 -3.52 33.11
C LYS A 45 31.50 -2.61 33.97
N ILE A 46 30.83 -3.32 34.90
CA ILE A 46 30.44 -3.03 36.29
C ILE A 46 30.99 -1.71 36.90
N THR A 47 30.10 -0.88 37.47
CA THR A 47 30.17 -0.37 38.87
C THR A 47 28.94 0.47 39.28
N ILE A 48 28.31 0.04 40.38
CA ILE A 48 27.78 0.79 41.55
C ILE A 48 26.82 2.00 41.36
N LEU A 49 25.64 1.87 41.97
CA LEU A 49 24.55 2.86 42.24
C LEU A 49 25.05 4.18 42.90
N PRO A 50 24.33 5.33 42.77
CA PRO A 50 23.16 5.56 43.63
C PRO A 50 21.96 6.38 43.06
N LYS A 51 20.79 6.08 43.66
CA LYS A 51 19.52 6.82 43.88
C LYS A 51 19.35 8.23 43.26
N THR A 52 18.20 8.47 42.62
CA THR A 52 17.16 9.53 42.89
C THR A 52 15.99 9.39 41.87
N PRO A 53 14.89 10.17 41.91
CA PRO A 53 13.59 9.73 42.40
C PRO A 53 12.54 9.49 41.29
N LEU A 54 11.52 8.73 41.69
CA LEU A 54 10.33 8.35 40.93
C LEU A 54 9.52 9.57 40.45
N PHE A 55 9.31 9.69 39.14
CA PHE A 55 8.16 10.42 38.58
C PHE A 55 7.10 9.41 38.13
N ASN A 56 6.07 9.28 38.97
CA ASN A 56 4.82 8.60 38.66
C ASN A 56 4.10 9.36 37.54
N PHE A 57 3.95 8.72 36.38
CA PHE A 57 2.86 9.06 35.46
C PHE A 57 1.72 8.08 35.70
N PRO A 58 0.47 8.56 35.94
CA PRO A 58 -0.66 7.67 36.16
C PRO A 58 -0.98 6.95 34.85
N SER A 59 -0.71 5.65 34.80
CA SER A 59 -1.32 4.75 33.84
C SER A 59 -2.81 4.65 34.18
N CYS A 60 -3.65 5.42 33.49
CA CYS A 60 -5.08 5.19 33.51
C CYS A 60 -5.38 3.91 32.70
N PRO A 61 -5.82 2.79 33.31
CA PRO A 61 -6.26 1.65 32.55
C PRO A 61 -7.69 1.96 32.06
N ARG A 62 -7.86 2.33 30.80
CA ARG A 62 -9.18 2.22 30.18
C ARG A 62 -9.50 0.74 30.06
N ARG A 63 -10.36 0.25 30.96
CA ARG A 63 -11.10 -1.01 30.81
C ARG A 63 -11.76 -1.02 29.43
N PHE A 64 -11.17 -1.72 28.48
CA PHE A 64 -11.96 -2.29 27.40
C PHE A 64 -12.78 -3.41 28.03
N GLY A 65 -14.09 -3.20 28.09
CA GLY A 65 -15.02 -4.25 28.51
C GLY A 65 -14.83 -5.46 27.60
N LYS A 66 -14.68 -6.64 28.21
CA LYS A 66 -14.73 -7.93 27.53
C LYS A 66 -16.02 -7.98 26.70
N LEU A 67 -15.89 -7.99 25.38
CA LEU A 67 -16.98 -8.39 24.50
C LEU A 67 -17.17 -9.91 24.65
N PRO A 68 -18.40 -10.41 24.82
CA PRO A 68 -18.62 -11.84 24.87
C PRO A 68 -18.37 -12.43 23.48
N THR A 69 -17.61 -13.51 23.44
CA THR A 69 -17.52 -14.42 22.29
C THR A 69 -18.93 -14.91 21.96
N MET A 70 -19.55 -14.28 20.97
CA MET A 70 -20.74 -14.78 20.30
C MET A 70 -20.28 -15.27 18.93
N SER A 71 -20.20 -16.59 18.77
CA SER A 71 -20.16 -17.23 17.47
C SER A 71 -21.50 -16.95 16.78
N LEU A 72 -21.57 -15.85 16.03
CA LEU A 72 -22.65 -15.61 15.10
C LEU A 72 -22.07 -15.77 13.70
N HIS A 73 -22.53 -16.78 12.97
CA HIS A 73 -22.46 -16.77 11.51
C HIS A 73 -23.18 -15.50 11.06
N HIS A 74 -22.44 -14.41 10.89
CA HIS A 74 -22.95 -13.21 10.29
C HIS A 74 -23.00 -13.51 8.80
N HIS A 75 -24.21 -13.73 8.28
CA HIS A 75 -24.42 -13.57 6.85
C HIS A 75 -23.93 -12.17 6.51
N HIS A 76 -22.75 -12.08 5.88
CA HIS A 76 -22.22 -10.83 5.35
C HIS A 76 -23.19 -10.38 4.27
N HIS A 77 -24.19 -9.59 4.66
CA HIS A 77 -25.00 -8.86 3.71
C HIS A 77 -24.07 -7.85 3.07
N HIS A 78 -23.51 -8.21 1.92
CA HIS A 78 -22.81 -7.28 1.05
C HIS A 78 -23.76 -6.11 0.78
N ARG A 79 -23.44 -4.95 1.36
CA ARG A 79 -24.19 -3.73 1.13
C ARG A 79 -23.69 -3.14 -0.17
N ASN A 80 -24.52 -3.23 -1.19
CA ASN A 80 -24.23 -2.63 -2.47
C ASN A 80 -24.75 -1.19 -2.46
N PHE A 81 -23.86 -0.26 -2.80
CA PHE A 81 -24.18 1.14 -2.97
C PHE A 81 -24.26 1.42 -4.47
N ALA A 82 -25.34 2.05 -4.94
CA ALA A 82 -25.51 2.28 -6.38
C ALA A 82 -24.52 3.33 -6.93
N THR A 83 -24.07 4.26 -6.07
CA THR A 83 -23.14 5.32 -6.44
C THR A 83 -22.20 5.67 -5.28
N PRO A 84 -21.01 6.26 -5.57
CA PRO A 84 -20.12 6.84 -4.56
C PRO A 84 -20.84 7.84 -3.66
N GLN A 85 -21.77 8.63 -4.22
CA GLN A 85 -22.58 9.59 -3.45
C GLN A 85 -23.48 8.89 -2.42
N SER A 86 -24.14 7.79 -2.80
CA SER A 86 -24.99 7.02 -1.88
C SER A 86 -24.18 6.39 -0.73
N LEU A 87 -22.94 5.97 -0.99
CA LEU A 87 -22.00 5.53 0.04
C LEU A 87 -21.61 6.69 0.96
N SER A 88 -21.26 7.84 0.40
CA SER A 88 -20.92 9.05 1.17
C SER A 88 -22.06 9.44 2.12
N ASP A 89 -23.29 9.50 1.62
CA ASP A 89 -24.46 9.88 2.43
C ASP A 89 -24.75 8.88 3.56
N TRP A 90 -24.46 7.59 3.34
CA TRP A 90 -24.57 6.57 4.36
C TRP A 90 -23.48 6.67 5.44
N LEU A 91 -22.25 7.05 5.04
CA LEU A 91 -21.09 7.21 5.94
C LEU A 91 -21.16 8.48 6.79
N LYS A 92 -21.65 9.60 6.25
CA LYS A 92 -21.73 10.91 6.92
C LYS A 92 -22.30 10.87 8.35
N PRO A 93 -23.45 10.22 8.62
CA PRO A 93 -23.99 10.17 9.98
C PRO A 93 -23.27 9.17 10.89
N ARG A 94 -22.36 8.33 10.36
CA ARG A 94 -21.70 7.23 11.09
C ARG A 94 -20.22 7.48 11.40
N LEU A 95 -19.56 8.34 10.63
CA LEU A 95 -18.18 8.76 10.84
C LEU A 95 -18.12 10.17 11.40
N ARG A 96 -17.00 10.51 12.04
CA ARG A 96 -16.75 11.91 12.40
C ARG A 96 -16.49 12.72 11.12
N SER A 97 -17.04 13.93 11.04
CA SER A 97 -16.98 14.77 9.85
C SER A 97 -15.55 15.10 9.42
N ASP A 98 -14.66 15.32 10.38
CA ASP A 98 -13.23 15.58 10.14
C ASP A 98 -12.51 14.38 9.50
N SER A 99 -12.92 13.16 9.87
CA SER A 99 -12.35 11.92 9.36
C SER A 99 -12.73 11.71 7.90
N LEU A 100 -14.03 11.77 7.57
CA LEU A 100 -14.51 11.59 6.20
C LEU A 100 -14.01 12.70 5.26
N ALA A 101 -13.94 13.95 5.74
CA ALA A 101 -13.42 15.08 4.97
C ALA A 101 -11.92 14.97 4.63
N SER A 102 -11.17 14.12 5.34
CA SER A 102 -9.74 13.92 5.09
C SER A 102 -9.44 12.98 3.92
N TRP A 103 -10.42 12.19 3.46
CA TRP A 103 -10.24 11.17 2.44
C TRP A 103 -10.02 11.79 1.05
N GLY A 104 -8.93 11.43 0.38
CA GLY A 104 -8.51 12.03 -0.89
C GLY A 104 -7.97 13.45 -0.80
N VAL A 105 -7.89 14.01 0.41
CA VAL A 105 -7.31 15.35 0.68
C VAL A 105 -5.99 15.22 1.43
N LYS A 106 -5.94 14.33 2.42
CA LYS A 106 -4.70 14.06 3.16
C LYS A 106 -3.81 13.12 2.33
N PRO A 107 -2.50 13.41 2.20
CA PRO A 107 -1.56 12.56 1.47
C PRO A 107 -1.62 11.09 1.91
N GLY A 108 -1.58 10.17 0.94
CA GLY A 108 -1.62 8.73 1.19
C GLY A 108 -2.99 8.13 1.51
N THR A 109 -4.05 8.95 1.55
CA THR A 109 -5.44 8.49 1.76
C THR A 109 -6.14 8.20 0.44
N LYS A 110 -7.03 7.21 0.46
CA LYS A 110 -7.94 6.90 -0.66
C LYS A 110 -9.22 7.72 -0.47
N ASN A 111 -10.01 7.88 -1.51
CA ASN A 111 -11.25 8.68 -1.46
C ASN A 111 -12.51 7.79 -1.42
N VAL A 112 -13.70 8.41 -1.39
CA VAL A 112 -14.97 7.67 -1.36
C VAL A 112 -15.18 6.82 -2.62
N HIS A 113 -14.68 7.26 -3.79
CA HIS A 113 -14.74 6.48 -5.03
C HIS A 113 -13.95 5.19 -4.91
N ASN A 114 -12.74 5.23 -4.35
CA ASN A 114 -11.97 4.01 -4.07
C ASN A 114 -12.75 3.04 -3.19
N LEU A 115 -13.31 3.51 -2.07
CA LEU A 115 -14.05 2.61 -1.17
C LEU A 115 -15.30 2.04 -1.84
N TRP A 116 -15.96 2.84 -2.68
CA TRP A 116 -17.11 2.38 -3.45
C TRP A 116 -16.74 1.27 -4.43
N LEU A 117 -15.64 1.41 -5.17
CA LEU A 117 -15.10 0.38 -6.08
C LEU A 117 -14.75 -0.91 -5.32
N GLU A 118 -14.03 -0.78 -4.20
CA GLU A 118 -13.70 -1.95 -3.36
C GLU A 118 -14.94 -2.71 -2.87
N LEU A 119 -16.06 -2.01 -2.65
CA LEU A 119 -17.32 -2.62 -2.21
C LEU A 119 -18.12 -3.19 -3.40
N SER A 120 -18.11 -2.53 -4.57
CA SER A 120 -18.79 -3.02 -5.77
C SER A 120 -18.12 -4.28 -6.33
N GLU A 121 -16.79 -4.34 -6.28
CA GLU A 121 -16.00 -5.50 -6.69
C GLU A 121 -15.90 -6.58 -5.60
N GLY A 122 -16.41 -6.29 -4.39
CA GLY A 122 -16.48 -7.23 -3.28
C GLY A 122 -15.12 -7.52 -2.60
N GLU A 123 -14.10 -6.73 -2.89
CA GLU A 123 -12.78 -6.79 -2.24
C GLU A 123 -12.84 -6.39 -0.75
N SER A 124 -13.88 -5.63 -0.36
CA SER A 124 -14.18 -5.32 1.03
C SER A 124 -15.67 -5.39 1.35
N SER A 125 -16.01 -5.36 2.63
CA SER A 125 -17.39 -5.24 3.10
C SER A 125 -17.50 -4.30 4.30
N LEU A 126 -18.68 -3.74 4.54
CA LEU A 126 -18.97 -2.88 5.69
C LEU A 126 -20.03 -3.50 6.60
N ALA A 127 -19.68 -3.69 7.87
CA ALA A 127 -20.63 -4.03 8.91
C ALA A 127 -21.48 -2.79 9.28
N ASP A 128 -22.80 -2.96 9.43
CA ASP A 128 -23.71 -1.88 9.84
C ASP A 128 -23.59 -1.61 11.35
N SER A 129 -22.51 -0.93 11.69
CA SER A 129 -22.18 -0.44 13.03
C SER A 129 -21.84 1.05 12.95
N THR A 130 -21.65 1.69 14.11
CA THR A 130 -21.34 3.12 14.20
C THR A 130 -20.13 3.33 15.12
N PRO A 131 -18.93 3.60 14.58
CA PRO A 131 -18.61 3.65 13.14
C PRO A 131 -18.67 2.26 12.49
N PRO A 132 -18.89 2.19 11.16
CA PRO A 132 -18.90 0.91 10.44
C PRO A 132 -17.51 0.28 10.42
N ILE A 133 -17.47 -1.06 10.42
CA ILE A 133 -16.21 -1.81 10.36
C ILE A 133 -16.03 -2.33 8.94
N ARG A 134 -14.90 -1.98 8.32
CA ARG A 134 -14.49 -2.48 7.00
C ARG A 134 -13.75 -3.80 7.12
N THR A 135 -14.29 -4.88 6.57
CA THR A 135 -13.59 -6.16 6.52
C THR A 135 -12.89 -6.32 5.18
N VAL A 136 -11.63 -6.76 5.19
CA VAL A 136 -10.82 -7.04 3.99
C VAL A 136 -10.09 -8.35 4.16
N HIS A 137 -10.15 -9.19 3.12
CA HIS A 137 -9.31 -10.35 2.99
C HIS A 137 -8.06 -9.96 2.20
N VAL A 138 -6.89 -10.21 2.78
CA VAL A 138 -5.61 -9.81 2.19
C VAL A 138 -4.70 -11.01 2.13
N VAL A 139 -4.16 -11.30 0.94
CA VAL A 139 -3.06 -12.24 0.80
C VAL A 139 -1.75 -11.52 1.06
N THR A 140 -0.85 -12.14 1.81
CA THR A 140 0.50 -11.63 2.07
C THR A 140 1.51 -12.67 1.60
N VAL A 141 2.33 -12.31 0.61
CA VAL A 141 3.33 -13.19 0.03
C VAL A 141 4.70 -12.80 0.54
N ARG A 142 5.34 -13.68 1.30
CA ARG A 142 6.76 -13.54 1.66
C ARG A 142 7.60 -14.17 0.55
N VAL A 143 8.08 -13.35 -0.36
CA VAL A 143 9.05 -13.80 -1.38
C VAL A 143 10.41 -13.91 -0.71
N ILE A 144 10.97 -15.11 -0.66
CA ILE A 144 12.24 -15.43 0.01
C ILE A 144 13.28 -15.81 -1.04
N ASP A 145 14.47 -15.21 -0.94
CA ASP A 145 15.62 -15.55 -1.80
C ASP A 145 16.55 -16.60 -1.17
N ASP A 146 17.56 -17.01 -1.94
CA ASP A 146 18.54 -18.02 -1.51
C ASP A 146 19.46 -17.53 -0.38
N GLN A 147 19.52 -16.21 -0.15
CA GLN A 147 20.23 -15.58 0.95
C GLN A 147 19.35 -15.42 2.21
N ASN A 148 18.16 -16.04 2.22
CA ASN A 148 17.19 -15.98 3.31
C ASN A 148 16.80 -14.53 3.66
N ARG A 149 16.67 -13.68 2.64
CA ARG A 149 16.08 -12.34 2.72
C ARG A 149 14.64 -12.41 2.23
N VAL A 150 13.80 -11.52 2.73
CA VAL A 150 12.42 -11.34 2.31
C VAL A 150 12.29 -10.04 1.53
N LEU A 151 11.59 -10.11 0.41
CA LEU A 151 11.21 -8.93 -0.34
C LEU A 151 10.12 -8.17 0.41
N VAL A 152 10.38 -6.89 0.70
CA VAL A 152 9.40 -6.00 1.31
C VAL A 152 9.15 -4.79 0.44
N GLU A 153 7.88 -4.39 0.39
CA GLU A 153 7.47 -3.11 -0.14
C GLU A 153 7.87 -2.03 0.87
N ALA A 154 8.86 -1.21 0.53
CA ALA A 154 9.33 -0.13 1.38
C ALA A 154 8.32 1.02 1.40
N HIS A 155 7.89 1.46 0.22
CA HIS A 155 6.94 2.54 0.02
C HIS A 155 6.30 2.44 -1.36
N GLN A 156 5.23 3.21 -1.55
CA GLN A 156 4.52 3.36 -2.81
C GLN A 156 4.42 4.82 -3.20
N GLU A 157 4.39 5.08 -4.50
CA GLU A 157 3.96 6.35 -5.08
C GLU A 157 2.54 6.19 -5.64
N LEU A 158 1.65 7.10 -5.24
CA LEU A 158 0.25 7.12 -5.66
C LEU A 158 0.05 8.02 -6.89
N SER A 159 -1.11 7.91 -7.53
CA SER A 159 -1.44 8.67 -8.74
C SER A 159 -1.50 10.18 -8.53
N ASP A 160 -1.76 10.62 -7.30
CA ASP A 160 -1.72 12.01 -6.85
C ASP A 160 -0.31 12.52 -6.50
N GLY A 161 0.72 11.68 -6.68
CA GLY A 161 2.12 11.97 -6.36
C GLY A 161 2.46 11.84 -4.88
N SER A 162 1.50 11.48 -4.02
CA SER A 162 1.78 11.24 -2.61
C SER A 162 2.51 9.92 -2.39
N VAL A 163 3.39 9.89 -1.39
CA VAL A 163 4.17 8.70 -1.03
C VAL A 163 3.63 8.10 0.26
N ARG A 164 3.50 6.78 0.27
CA ARG A 164 3.04 6.02 1.43
C ARG A 164 4.08 4.97 1.84
N SER A 165 4.59 5.09 3.06
CA SER A 165 5.44 4.05 3.66
C SER A 165 4.63 2.77 3.94
N ARG A 166 5.24 1.61 3.69
CA ARG A 166 4.59 0.30 3.81
C ARG A 166 5.32 -0.58 4.81
N GLY A 167 6.55 -0.98 4.49
CA GLY A 167 7.42 -1.79 5.35
C GLY A 167 6.91 -3.20 5.59
N ARG A 168 6.28 -3.82 4.58
CA ARG A 168 5.63 -5.14 4.69
C ARG A 168 5.89 -5.97 3.43
N PRO A 169 5.76 -7.31 3.49
CA PRO A 169 5.80 -8.14 2.30
C PRO A 169 4.68 -7.77 1.31
N LEU A 170 4.79 -8.25 0.07
CA LEU A 170 3.77 -8.11 -0.96
C LEU A 170 2.38 -8.44 -0.37
N SER A 171 1.42 -7.52 -0.52
CA SER A 171 0.14 -7.58 0.18
C SER A 171 -0.98 -7.11 -0.73
N GLU A 172 -1.84 -8.03 -1.14
CA GLU A 172 -2.88 -7.76 -2.13
C GLU A 172 -4.27 -8.13 -1.59
N LYS A 173 -5.31 -7.38 -1.99
CA LYS A 173 -6.69 -7.70 -1.62
C LYS A 173 -7.11 -8.97 -2.36
N MET A 174 -7.82 -9.85 -1.67
CA MET A 174 -8.38 -11.04 -2.30
C MET A 174 -9.69 -10.70 -3.01
N ARG A 175 -9.92 -11.29 -4.19
CA ARG A 175 -11.19 -11.18 -4.91
C ARG A 175 -12.25 -12.07 -4.25
N PRO A 176 -13.55 -11.79 -4.46
CA PRO A 176 -14.62 -12.62 -3.90
C PRO A 176 -14.51 -14.09 -4.31
N GLY A 177 -14.46 -14.98 -3.32
CA GLY A 177 -14.38 -16.43 -3.55
C GLY A 177 -13.01 -16.94 -4.02
N GLU A 178 -12.01 -16.07 -4.15
CA GLU A 178 -10.64 -16.45 -4.52
C GLU A 178 -9.97 -17.21 -3.36
N ASP A 179 -9.26 -18.31 -3.67
CA ASP A 179 -8.47 -19.00 -2.65
C ASP A 179 -7.12 -18.29 -2.41
N PRO A 180 -6.51 -18.44 -1.22
CA PRO A 180 -5.26 -17.73 -0.89
C PRO A 180 -4.08 -18.02 -1.82
N ILE A 181 -3.99 -19.20 -2.41
CA ILE A 181 -2.86 -19.59 -3.27
C ILE A 181 -3.04 -18.97 -4.66
N SER A 182 -4.25 -18.99 -5.20
CA SER A 182 -4.57 -18.28 -6.45
C SER A 182 -4.35 -16.77 -6.29
N ALA A 183 -4.82 -16.19 -5.17
CA ALA A 183 -4.59 -14.78 -4.86
C ALA A 183 -3.08 -14.45 -4.75
N ALA A 184 -2.29 -15.32 -4.12
CA ALA A 184 -0.84 -15.14 -4.01
C ALA A 184 -0.15 -15.13 -5.37
N ASN A 185 -0.49 -16.08 -6.25
CA ASN A 185 0.06 -16.12 -7.61
C ASN A 185 -0.33 -14.86 -8.39
N ARG A 186 -1.61 -14.47 -8.36
CA ARG A 186 -2.09 -13.25 -9.00
C ARG A 186 -1.33 -12.03 -8.51
N ALA A 187 -1.20 -11.87 -7.19
CA ALA A 187 -0.51 -10.73 -6.60
C ALA A 187 0.96 -10.62 -7.04
N VAL A 188 1.68 -11.75 -7.10
CA VAL A 188 3.05 -11.79 -7.64
C VAL A 188 3.07 -11.36 -9.11
N MET A 189 2.13 -11.84 -9.92
CA MET A 189 2.09 -11.52 -11.34
C MET A 189 1.71 -10.06 -11.61
N GLU A 190 0.74 -9.52 -10.87
CA GLU A 190 0.28 -8.13 -11.01
C GLU A 190 1.38 -7.14 -10.58
N GLU A 191 2.02 -7.36 -9.43
CA GLU A 191 2.98 -6.38 -8.90
C GLU A 191 4.43 -6.59 -9.38
N LEU A 192 4.84 -7.82 -9.67
CA LEU A 192 6.22 -8.15 -10.05
C LEU A 192 6.36 -8.63 -11.51
N GLY A 193 5.27 -9.01 -12.18
CA GLY A 193 5.32 -9.64 -13.50
C GLY A 193 5.96 -8.79 -14.61
N SER A 194 5.91 -7.46 -14.50
CA SER A 194 6.49 -6.54 -15.50
C SER A 194 8.02 -6.62 -15.61
N ILE A 195 8.70 -7.10 -14.56
CA ILE A 195 10.15 -7.28 -14.53
C ILE A 195 10.58 -8.74 -14.73
N LEU A 196 9.62 -9.67 -14.79
CA LEU A 196 9.89 -11.09 -15.04
C LEU A 196 9.93 -11.31 -16.56
N ASN A 197 11.13 -11.52 -17.10
CA ASN A 197 11.36 -11.64 -18.54
C ASN A 197 10.75 -12.91 -19.14
N GLY A 198 9.48 -12.87 -19.55
CA GLY A 198 8.86 -13.51 -20.73
C GLY A 198 9.03 -15.01 -21.03
N SER A 199 9.83 -15.79 -20.31
CA SER A 199 10.09 -17.21 -20.62
C SER A 199 9.11 -18.14 -19.91
N GLY A 200 7.81 -17.99 -20.18
CA GLY A 200 6.77 -18.86 -19.62
C GLY A 200 6.58 -18.69 -18.10
N ILE A 201 5.34 -18.46 -17.70
CA ILE A 201 4.98 -18.22 -16.30
C ILE A 201 5.18 -19.50 -15.45
N ASP A 202 5.11 -20.67 -16.11
CA ASP A 202 5.34 -21.98 -15.49
C ASP A 202 6.80 -22.16 -15.08
N GLY A 203 7.05 -22.08 -13.78
CA GLY A 203 8.33 -22.36 -13.15
C GLY A 203 9.01 -21.16 -12.48
N ILE A 204 8.58 -19.93 -12.82
CA ILE A 204 9.16 -18.70 -12.25
C ILE A 204 8.67 -18.48 -10.81
N VAL A 205 7.39 -18.75 -10.54
CA VAL A 205 6.80 -18.57 -9.21
C VAL A 205 6.56 -19.92 -8.56
N LYS A 206 7.15 -20.12 -7.39
CA LYS A 206 6.93 -21.29 -6.54
C LYS A 206 6.32 -20.87 -5.22
N ILE A 207 5.00 -20.98 -5.11
CA ILE A 207 4.29 -20.82 -3.83
C ILE A 207 4.50 -22.09 -2.99
N PHE A 208 4.64 -21.94 -1.66
CA PHE A 208 4.74 -23.04 -0.72
C PHE A 208 3.44 -23.17 0.11
N PRO A 209 2.44 -23.97 -0.31
CA PRO A 209 1.14 -24.05 0.37
C PRO A 209 1.24 -24.46 1.85
N ASP A 210 2.21 -25.31 2.20
CA ASP A 210 2.43 -25.78 3.57
C ASP A 210 2.86 -24.68 4.55
N SER A 211 3.29 -23.51 4.03
CA SER A 211 3.66 -22.34 4.83
C SER A 211 2.46 -21.46 5.23
N TYR A 212 1.25 -21.80 4.75
CA TYR A 212 0.06 -20.99 4.91
C TYR A 212 -0.28 -20.70 6.39
N LYS A 213 -0.54 -19.43 6.68
CA LYS A 213 -0.99 -18.95 7.99
C LYS A 213 -2.14 -17.97 7.83
N LYS A 214 -3.13 -18.06 8.72
CA LYS A 214 -4.23 -17.10 8.83
C LYS A 214 -4.10 -16.29 10.13
N LYS A 215 -4.26 -14.97 10.05
CA LYS A 215 -4.30 -14.06 11.19
C LYS A 215 -5.44 -13.06 10.99
N VAL A 216 -6.13 -12.70 12.07
CA VAL A 216 -7.11 -11.61 12.05
C VAL A 216 -6.56 -10.44 12.84
N GLU A 217 -6.61 -9.24 12.27
CA GLU A 217 -6.13 -8.01 12.89
C GLU A 217 -7.17 -6.89 12.79
N GLU A 218 -7.55 -6.32 13.93
CA GLU A 218 -8.35 -5.09 13.95
C GLU A 218 -7.45 -3.87 14.12
N ARG A 219 -7.55 -2.92 13.19
CA ARG A 219 -6.79 -1.65 13.25
C ARG A 219 -7.49 -0.55 12.46
N SER A 220 -7.08 0.70 12.70
CA SER A 220 -7.53 1.82 11.89
C SER A 220 -7.03 1.71 10.44
N SER A 221 -7.89 1.99 9.47
CA SER A 221 -7.48 2.05 8.07
C SER A 221 -6.62 3.29 7.81
N ALA A 222 -5.41 3.09 7.30
CA ALA A 222 -4.56 4.19 6.85
C ALA A 222 -5.10 4.86 5.58
N SER A 223 -5.74 4.07 4.69
CA SER A 223 -6.39 4.57 3.47
C SER A 223 -7.63 5.41 3.79
N TYR A 224 -8.33 5.05 4.86
CA TYR A 224 -9.62 5.64 5.25
C TYR A 224 -9.58 6.05 6.74
N PRO A 225 -8.90 7.15 7.11
CA PRO A 225 -8.84 7.59 8.50
C PRO A 225 -10.22 7.69 9.15
N GLY A 226 -10.36 7.17 10.37
CA GLY A 226 -11.61 7.13 11.11
C GLY A 226 -12.52 5.93 10.79
N LEU A 227 -12.22 5.15 9.75
CA LEU A 227 -12.88 3.88 9.46
C LEU A 227 -12.09 2.72 10.09
N PRO A 228 -12.60 2.07 11.15
CA PRO A 228 -11.97 0.86 11.68
C PRO A 228 -12.04 -0.26 10.66
N ALA A 229 -11.02 -1.11 10.65
CA ALA A 229 -10.93 -2.23 9.71
C ALA A 229 -10.54 -3.53 10.42
N CYS A 230 -11.18 -4.62 9.99
CA CYS A 230 -10.82 -5.99 10.30
C CYS A 230 -10.10 -6.58 9.08
N TYR A 231 -8.84 -6.94 9.24
CA TYR A 231 -8.04 -7.58 8.20
C TYR A 231 -7.95 -9.07 8.48
N GLU A 232 -8.49 -9.88 7.57
CA GLU A 232 -8.19 -11.30 7.51
C GLU A 232 -6.96 -11.48 6.64
N LEU A 233 -5.81 -11.70 7.26
CA LEU A 233 -4.51 -11.85 6.61
C LEU A 233 -4.25 -13.33 6.32
N HIS A 234 -3.95 -13.63 5.07
CA HIS A 234 -3.63 -14.95 4.53
C HIS A 234 -2.18 -14.94 4.07
N SER A 235 -1.26 -15.42 4.89
CA SER A 235 0.18 -15.37 4.60
C SER A 235 0.70 -16.67 4.01
N VAL A 236 1.52 -16.58 2.96
CA VAL A 236 2.25 -17.72 2.35
C VAL A 236 3.67 -17.31 2.00
N ASP A 237 4.57 -18.28 2.00
CA ASP A 237 5.92 -18.16 1.46
C ASP A 237 5.91 -18.45 -0.04
N ALA A 238 6.79 -17.77 -0.77
CA ALA A 238 7.03 -17.98 -2.18
C ALA A 238 8.52 -17.81 -2.51
N TRP A 239 8.92 -18.44 -3.61
CA TRP A 239 10.18 -18.16 -4.30
C TRP A 239 9.85 -17.68 -5.71
N VAL A 240 10.55 -16.65 -6.18
CA VAL A 240 10.33 -16.05 -7.49
C VAL A 240 11.67 -15.90 -8.22
N GLU A 241 11.81 -16.60 -9.34
CA GLU A 241 13.02 -16.54 -10.17
C GLU A 241 13.15 -15.20 -10.89
N GLY A 242 14.37 -14.74 -11.11
CA GLY A 242 14.65 -13.60 -11.99
C GLY A 242 14.42 -12.22 -11.37
N LEU A 243 14.13 -12.14 -10.06
CA LEU A 243 14.09 -10.87 -9.36
C LEU A 243 15.48 -10.23 -9.21
N PRO A 244 15.62 -8.90 -9.25
CA PRO A 244 16.87 -8.21 -8.97
C PRO A 244 17.39 -8.49 -7.55
N GLU A 245 18.71 -8.63 -7.41
CA GLU A 245 19.37 -8.83 -6.10
C GLU A 245 19.38 -7.57 -5.21
N GLU A 246 19.29 -6.41 -5.84
CA GLU A 246 19.29 -5.06 -5.25
C GLU A 246 17.88 -4.47 -5.16
N ASP A 247 17.73 -3.33 -4.50
CA ASP A 247 16.47 -2.58 -4.45
C ASP A 247 16.00 -2.20 -5.87
N PHE A 248 14.70 -2.34 -6.12
CA PHE A 248 14.09 -2.06 -7.42
C PHE A 248 12.69 -1.43 -7.26
N TYR A 249 12.08 -1.04 -8.37
CA TYR A 249 10.68 -0.64 -8.38
C TYR A 249 9.96 -1.30 -9.55
N THR A 250 8.66 -1.47 -9.40
CA THR A 250 7.74 -1.90 -10.45
C THR A 250 6.69 -0.83 -10.67
N GLU A 251 6.16 -0.75 -11.89
CA GLU A 251 5.08 0.17 -12.25
C GLU A 251 3.78 -0.63 -12.44
N GLU A 252 2.67 -0.05 -11.98
CA GLU A 252 1.34 -0.65 -12.10
C GLU A 252 0.53 0.11 -13.17
N GLU A 253 0.25 -0.56 -14.29
CA GLU A 253 -0.61 -0.01 -15.34
C GLU A 253 -2.09 -0.17 -14.94
N HIS A 254 -2.57 0.78 -14.14
CA HIS A 254 -3.99 1.02 -13.78
C HIS A 254 -4.71 -0.06 -12.93
N GLU A 255 -4.69 0.12 -11.59
CA GLU A 255 -5.44 -0.66 -10.56
C GLU A 255 -6.93 -0.94 -10.89
N TYR A 256 -7.58 -0.13 -11.72
CA TYR A 256 -9.03 -0.24 -12.05
C TYR A 256 -9.33 -0.23 -13.55
N ALA A 257 -8.36 -0.52 -14.42
CA ALA A 257 -8.56 -0.47 -15.89
C ALA A 257 -9.65 -1.43 -16.39
N ASP A 258 -9.85 -2.56 -15.70
CA ASP A 258 -10.82 -3.58 -16.07
C ASP A 258 -12.22 -3.38 -15.45
N SER A 259 -12.43 -2.30 -14.69
CA SER A 259 -13.75 -2.00 -14.14
C SER A 259 -14.70 -1.49 -15.24
N ASP A 260 -15.92 -2.04 -15.30
CA ASP A 260 -17.03 -1.54 -16.15
C ASP A 260 -17.37 -0.06 -15.84
N GLU A 261 -16.82 0.46 -14.75
CA GLU A 261 -16.98 1.80 -14.18
C GLU A 261 -15.76 2.70 -14.49
N ALA A 262 -15.06 2.44 -15.60
CA ALA A 262 -13.83 3.14 -16.02
C ALA A 262 -13.88 4.69 -15.94
N ARG A 263 -15.06 5.31 -16.09
CA ARG A 263 -15.22 6.77 -15.92
C ARG A 263 -15.09 7.22 -14.47
N VAL A 264 -15.56 6.39 -13.53
CA VAL A 264 -15.50 6.63 -12.08
C VAL A 264 -14.11 6.25 -11.54
N ALA A 265 -13.46 5.24 -12.15
CA ALA A 265 -12.09 4.85 -11.83
C ALA A 265 -11.07 6.00 -11.99
N HIS A 266 -11.27 6.93 -12.93
CA HIS A 266 -10.39 8.09 -13.09
C HIS A 266 -10.41 9.02 -11.86
N GLU A 267 -11.47 9.01 -11.06
CA GLU A 267 -11.55 9.80 -9.82
C GLU A 267 -10.87 9.09 -8.64
N ALA A 268 -10.52 7.82 -8.77
CA ALA A 268 -9.92 7.01 -7.73
C ALA A 268 -8.40 7.27 -7.65
N VAL A 269 -7.86 7.33 -6.43
CA VAL A 269 -6.39 7.38 -6.24
C VAL A 269 -5.86 5.96 -6.43
N SER A 270 -4.92 5.74 -7.34
CA SER A 270 -4.32 4.41 -7.59
C SER A 270 -2.86 4.38 -7.17
N VAL A 271 -2.28 3.19 -6.99
CA VAL A 271 -0.82 3.06 -6.92
C VAL A 271 -0.26 3.22 -8.35
N LYS A 272 0.94 3.79 -8.46
CA LYS A 272 1.69 3.89 -9.71
C LYS A 272 3.00 3.12 -9.66
N LYS A 273 3.68 3.20 -8.51
CA LYS A 273 4.98 2.55 -8.31
C LYS A 273 5.04 1.87 -6.96
N HIS A 274 5.61 0.68 -6.98
CA HIS A 274 5.97 -0.08 -5.79
C HIS A 274 7.49 -0.10 -5.67
N PHE A 275 8.03 0.30 -4.52
CA PHE A 275 9.46 0.29 -4.27
C PHE A 275 9.81 -0.88 -3.35
N TRP A 276 10.66 -1.76 -3.84
CA TRP A 276 10.98 -3.04 -3.26
C TRP A 276 12.40 -3.06 -2.73
N LYS A 277 12.58 -3.71 -1.58
CA LYS A 277 13.90 -3.93 -0.98
C LYS A 277 13.99 -5.30 -0.34
N TRP A 278 15.19 -5.85 -0.31
CA TRP A 278 15.49 -7.09 0.40
C TRP A 278 15.84 -6.80 1.86
N VAL A 279 15.24 -7.56 2.78
CA VAL A 279 15.51 -7.45 4.22
C VAL A 279 15.78 -8.83 4.80
N SER A 280 16.79 -8.95 5.67
CA SER A 280 17.05 -10.22 6.38
C SER A 280 15.80 -10.72 7.11
N LEU A 281 15.53 -12.03 7.04
CA LEU A 281 14.40 -12.68 7.74
C LEU A 281 14.38 -12.35 9.24
N ASP A 282 15.55 -12.26 9.86
CA ASP A 282 15.71 -12.00 11.31
C ASP A 282 15.19 -10.61 11.71
N SER A 283 15.35 -9.63 10.82
CA SER A 283 14.87 -8.26 11.04
C SER A 283 13.34 -8.18 10.99
N LEU A 284 12.68 -9.06 10.22
CA LEU A 284 11.23 -9.07 10.02
C LEU A 284 10.48 -9.71 11.20
N GLN A 285 11.06 -10.71 11.85
CA GLN A 285 10.48 -11.33 13.05
C GLN A 285 10.40 -10.36 14.24
N SER A 286 11.20 -9.29 14.23
CA SER A 286 11.12 -8.22 15.24
C SER A 286 9.99 -7.20 15.00
N LEU A 287 9.30 -7.28 13.85
CA LEU A 287 8.28 -6.32 13.40
C LEU A 287 6.84 -6.86 13.42
N THR A 288 6.65 -8.18 13.60
CA THR A 288 5.35 -8.90 13.59
C THR A 288 4.91 -9.37 14.96
#